data_AF-A0A8T6W3N6-F1
#
_entry.id   AF-A0A8T6W3N6-F1
#
_cell.length_a   1.000
_cell.length_b   1.000
_cell.length_c   1.000
_cell.angle_alpha   90.00
_cell.angle_beta   90.00
_cell.angle_gamma   90.00
#
_symmetry.space_group_name_H-M   'P 1'
#
loop_
_entity.id
_entity.type
_entity.pdbx_description
1 polymer ?
#
loop_
_entity_poly.entity_id
_entity_poly.type
_entity_poly.pdbx_seq_one_letter_code
_entity_poly.pdbx_strand_id
1 'polypeptide(L)' 'MEYHALRNVDLDVAEGEMTAILGPSGCGKSTMLNMITGIDRPDTGTVTVGGERIDG' A
#
# COMPACT_ATOMS: atom_id res chain seq x y z
N MET A 1 -16.16 -16.89 0.64
CA MET A 1 -15.96 -15.73 1.54
C MET A 1 -14.80 -14.97 0.95
N GLU A 2 -15.04 -13.75 0.47
CA GLU A 2 -14.00 -12.95 -0.20
C GLU A 2 -13.04 -12.42 0.87
N TYR A 3 -11.74 -12.62 0.66
CA TYR A 3 -10.71 -12.19 1.61
C TYR A 3 -10.03 -10.94 1.08
N HIS A 4 -10.28 -9.81 1.74
CA HIS A 4 -9.59 -8.54 1.42
C HIS A 4 -8.34 -8.40 2.28
N ALA A 5 -7.19 -8.33 1.61
CA ALA A 5 -5.88 -8.14 2.25
C ALA A 5 -5.74 -6.74 2.87
N LEU A 6 -6.30 -5.71 2.23
CA LEU A 6 -6.39 -4.34 2.72
C LEU A 6 -7.83 -3.87 2.66
N ARG A 7 -8.25 -3.00 3.59
CA ARG A 7 -9.64 -2.52 3.71
C ARG A 7 -9.63 -1.05 4.07
N ASN A 8 -9.97 -0.17 3.12
CA ASN A 8 -10.05 1.28 3.28
C ASN A 8 -8.86 1.85 4.07
N VAL A 9 -7.66 1.66 3.53
CA VAL A 9 -6.41 2.13 4.13
C VAL A 9 -5.97 3.39 3.41
N ASP A 10 -5.74 4.45 4.17
CA ASP A 10 -5.08 5.67 3.71
C ASP A 10 -3.69 5.74 4.36
N LEU A 11 -2.67 6.03 3.56
CA LEU A 11 -1.30 6.28 4.03
C LEU A 11 -0.72 7.44 3.23
N ASP A 12 -0.14 8.40 3.94
CA ASP A 12 0.68 9.47 3.38
C ASP A 12 2.03 9.45 4.09
N VAL A 13 3.12 9.56 3.35
CA VAL A 13 4.50 9.50 3.86
C VAL A 13 5.26 10.69 3.28
N ALA A 14 5.80 11.54 4.15
CA ALA A 14 6.49 12.73 3.71
C ALA A 14 7.88 12.41 3.12
N GLU A 15 8.38 13.29 2.25
CA GLU A 15 9.74 13.16 1.72
C GLU A 15 10.77 13.19 2.86
N GLY A 16 11.67 12.18 2.88
CA GLY A 16 12.67 12.01 3.92
C GLY A 16 12.16 11.38 5.22
N GLU A 17 10.87 11.04 5.31
CA GLU A 17 10.32 10.33 6.47
C GLU A 17 10.72 8.85 6.46
N MET A 18 11.18 8.35 7.60
CA MET A 18 11.39 6.92 7.81
C MET A 18 10.16 6.30 8.47
N THR A 19 9.36 5.57 7.68
CA THR A 19 8.14 4.92 8.14
C THR A 19 8.31 3.39 8.17
N ALA A 20 7.72 2.72 9.16
CA ALA A 20 7.72 1.26 9.27
C ALA A 20 6.29 0.71 9.35
N ILE A 21 5.99 -0.33 8.59
CA ILE A 21 4.69 -1.04 8.62
C ILE A 21 4.81 -2.27 9.52
N LEU A 22 4.09 -2.27 10.64
CA LEU A 22 4.15 -3.32 11.67
C LEU A 22 2.80 -4.04 11.80
N GLY A 23 2.83 -5.32 12.17
CA GLY A 23 1.62 -6.11 12.41
C GLY A 23 1.81 -7.62 12.27
N PRO A 24 0.85 -8.44 12.75
CA PRO A 24 0.91 -9.91 12.71
C PRO A 24 1.07 -10.49 11.29
N SER A 25 1.51 -11.74 11.17
CA SER A 25 1.53 -12.43 9.87
C SER A 25 0.12 -12.48 9.25
N GLY A 26 0.03 -12.29 7.92
CA GLY A 26 -1.23 -12.31 7.18
C GLY A 26 -2.06 -11.02 7.19
N CYS A 27 -1.66 -9.98 7.94
CA CYS A 27 -2.46 -8.75 8.05
C CYS A 27 -2.35 -7.78 6.86
N GLY A 28 -1.70 -8.16 5.75
CA GLY A 28 -1.63 -7.33 4.53
C GLY A 28 -0.38 -6.47 4.34
N LYS A 29 0.64 -6.56 5.21
CA LYS A 29 1.88 -5.74 5.10
C LYS A 29 2.60 -5.88 3.75
N SER A 30 2.87 -7.12 3.34
CA SER A 30 3.55 -7.38 2.07
C SER A 30 2.72 -6.92 0.87
N THR A 31 1.40 -7.09 0.94
CA THR A 31 0.48 -6.56 -0.07
C THR A 31 0.56 -5.03 -0.15
N MET A 32 0.58 -4.34 0.98
CA MET A 32 0.73 -2.88 1.02
C MET A 32 2.09 -2.43 0.45
N LEU A 33 3.18 -3.10 0.82
CA LEU A 33 4.52 -2.80 0.28
C LEU A 33 4.61 -3.07 -1.23
N ASN A 34 3.97 -4.12 -1.72
CA ASN A 34 3.90 -4.40 -3.16
C ASN A 34 3.12 -3.33 -3.91
N MET A 35 2.02 -2.82 -3.34
CA MET A 35 1.27 -1.71 -3.92
C MET A 35 2.10 -0.42 -3.97
N ILE A 36 2.82 -0.08 -2.90
CA ILE A 36 3.70 1.11 -2.84
C ILE A 36 4.86 1.02 -3.83
N THR A 37 5.32 -0.20 -4.15
CA THR A 37 6.39 -0.43 -5.13
C THR A 37 5.88 -0.64 -6.56
N GLY A 38 4.55 -0.61 -6.78
CA GLY A 38 3.92 -0.84 -8.07
C GLY A 38 3.99 -2.28 -8.57
N ILE A 39 4.38 -3.23 -7.73
CA ILE A 39 4.39 -4.67 -8.04
C ILE A 39 2.96 -5.21 -8.14
N ASP A 40 2.09 -4.78 -7.22
CA ASP A 40 0.67 -5.12 -7.19
C ASP A 40 -0.17 -3.87 -7.46
N ARG A 41 -1.37 -4.07 -8.02
CA ARG A 41 -2.35 -2.98 -8.24
C ARG A 41 -3.46 -3.03 -7.19
N PRO A 42 -3.96 -1.86 -6.73
CA PRO A 42 -5.09 -1.81 -5.83
C PRO A 42 -6.38 -2.22 -6.56
N ASP A 43 -7.25 -2.97 -5.90
CA ASP A 43 -8.60 -3.28 -6.43
C ASP A 43 -9.44 -2.00 -6.57
N THR A 44 -9.24 -1.04 -5.66
CA THR A 44 -9.88 0.28 -5.64
C THR A 44 -8.93 1.32 -5.05
N GLY A 45 -9.10 2.60 -5.41
CA GLY A 45 -8.26 3.68 -4.91
C GLY A 45 -7.05 3.95 -5.80
N THR A 46 -6.04 4.60 -5.23
CA THR A 46 -4.88 5.10 -5.98
C THR A 46 -3.58 5.00 -5.19
N VAL A 47 -2.46 4.72 -5.86
CA VAL A 47 -1.12 4.82 -5.30
C VAL A 47 -0.30 5.85 -6.08
N THR A 48 0.30 6.79 -5.34
CA THR A 48 1.15 7.84 -5.90
C THR A 48 2.49 7.86 -5.17
N VAL A 49 3.58 7.91 -5.91
CA VAL A 49 4.95 8.00 -5.39
C VAL A 49 5.68 9.10 -6.13
N GLY A 50 6.31 10.03 -5.40
CA GLY A 50 6.98 11.18 -6.01
C GLY A 50 6.05 12.09 -6.83
N GLY A 51 4.75 12.12 -6.52
CA GLY A 51 3.74 12.86 -7.27
C GLY A 51 3.25 12.16 -8.54
N GLU A 52 3.77 10.98 -8.86
CA GLU A 52 3.35 10.20 -10.02
C GLU A 52 2.48 9.01 -9.62
N ARG A 53 1.43 8.75 -10.39
CA ARG A 53 0.55 7.59 -10.18
C ARG A 53 1.24 6.34 -10.74
N ILE A 54 1.43 5.33 -9.89
CA ILE A 54 2.24 4.13 -10.22
C ILE A 54 1.44 2.83 -10.35
N ASP A 55 0.12 2.92 -10.26
CA ASP A 55 -0.80 1.77 -10.21
C ASP A 55 -1.54 1.51 -11.56
N GLY A 56 -1.07 2.16 -12.64
CA GLY A 56 -1.56 1.98 -14.02
C GLY A 56 -1.13 0.67 -14.65
#